data_AF-A0A7J8QPC4-F1
#
_entry.id   AF-A0A7J8QPC4-F1
#
_cell.length_a   1.000
_cell.length_b   1.000
_cell.length_c   1.000
_cell.angle_alpha   90.00
_cell.angle_beta   90.00
_cell.angle_gamma   90.00
#
_symmetry.space_group_name_H-M   'P 1'
#
loop_
_entity.id
_entity.type
_entity.pdbx_description
1 polymer ?
#
loop_
_entity_poly.entity_id
_entity_poly.type
_entity_poly.pdbx_seq_one_letter_code
_entity_poly.pdbx_strand_id
1 'polypeptide(L)'
;MHSNDSKAIRDALCFFLDEENGREIGYVQYPQTFGNLTKNEIYGSLRVVMKLELAGFDGNGGPCYIGTGCVHRRESLCGMKYSKELVVEWKAMKYDRKIIEKASSIEGNCKALASCTYEENTPWGKEMGVKYGCVVEDILTGICIQSRGWRSVYLTPQREAFLGMVPTTLLDTLVQHKRWAEGDFQIFQSKLCPFVYGCQNMPLKLQFSYCIYLLWAPNCFATLYYVFVPSFCMLKGISLFPKISSSWGMPYLYVIVVHRVHSLVEFVWLGGTVRGWLNEQRMWMFKRTTSYFFAAIDNILKLCGFSKSAFIITGKVADDDVNRRYEQESMELGLHHRCSRL
;
A
#
# COMPACT_ATOMS: atom_id res chain seq x y z
N MET A 1 0.05 9.12 11.73
CA MET A 1 -1.08 9.97 11.25
C MET A 1 -1.85 10.42 12.47
N HIS A 2 -2.49 11.58 12.42
CA HIS A 2 -3.40 12.05 13.46
C HIS A 2 -4.83 12.19 12.91
N SER A 3 -5.82 12.12 13.80
CA SER A 3 -7.22 12.36 13.43
C SER A 3 -7.42 13.83 13.07
N ASN A 4 -7.99 14.09 11.90
CA ASN A 4 -8.31 15.43 11.42
C ASN A 4 -9.83 15.66 11.31
N ASP A 5 -10.66 14.62 11.39
CA ASP A 5 -12.10 14.76 11.50
C ASP A 5 -12.67 13.99 12.70
N SER A 6 -13.36 14.72 13.59
CA SER A 6 -14.11 14.16 14.72
C SER A 6 -15.23 13.19 14.30
N LYS A 7 -15.70 13.26 13.05
CA LYS A 7 -16.77 12.41 12.51
C LYS A 7 -16.27 11.06 11.99
N ALA A 8 -14.97 10.86 11.84
CA ALA A 8 -14.40 9.66 11.21
C ALA A 8 -14.89 8.34 11.86
N ILE A 9 -15.00 8.27 13.18
CA ILE A 9 -15.51 7.06 13.83
C ILE A 9 -17.00 6.86 13.56
N ARG A 10 -17.79 7.94 13.64
CA ARG A 10 -19.24 7.88 13.35
C ARG A 10 -19.50 7.45 11.92
N ASP A 11 -18.77 8.00 10.95
CA ASP A 11 -18.97 7.71 9.54
C ASP A 11 -18.56 6.26 9.21
N ALA A 12 -17.51 5.72 9.85
CA ALA A 12 -17.18 4.30 9.75
C ALA A 12 -18.26 3.40 10.38
N LEU A 13 -18.83 3.80 11.52
CA LEU A 13 -19.91 3.06 12.17
C LEU A 13 -21.16 2.95 11.31
N CYS A 14 -21.48 3.94 10.47
CA CYS A 14 -22.60 3.85 9.53
C CYS A 14 -22.51 2.59 8.65
N PHE A 15 -21.31 2.23 8.18
CA PHE A 15 -21.12 1.02 7.40
C PHE A 15 -21.29 -0.25 8.23
N PHE A 16 -20.71 -0.31 9.43
CA PHE A 16 -20.81 -1.51 10.27
C PHE A 16 -22.21 -1.77 10.84
N LEU A 17 -23.00 -0.71 11.01
CA LEU A 17 -24.35 -0.74 11.56
C LEU A 17 -25.44 -0.83 10.48
N ASP A 18 -25.07 -0.79 9.21
CA ASP A 18 -25.99 -1.04 8.10
C ASP A 18 -26.64 -2.43 8.24
N GLU A 19 -27.97 -2.46 8.17
CA GLU A 19 -28.75 -3.67 8.50
C GLU A 19 -28.61 -4.77 7.44
N GLU A 20 -28.40 -4.36 6.18
CA GLU A 20 -28.32 -5.23 5.02
C GLU A 20 -26.91 -5.78 4.83
N ASN A 21 -25.93 -4.88 4.67
CA ASN A 21 -24.56 -5.20 4.24
C ASN A 21 -23.53 -5.00 5.34
N GLY A 22 -23.85 -4.32 6.45
CA GLY A 22 -22.86 -4.01 7.49
C GLY A 22 -22.21 -5.24 8.12
N ARG A 23 -22.90 -6.38 8.09
CA ARG A 23 -22.44 -7.66 8.66
C ARG A 23 -21.27 -8.29 7.92
N GLU A 24 -21.16 -8.09 6.61
CA GLU A 24 -20.04 -8.62 5.80
C GLU A 24 -18.81 -7.72 5.82
N ILE A 25 -18.92 -6.51 6.36
CA ILE A 25 -17.81 -5.55 6.41
C ILE A 25 -16.87 -5.93 7.57
N GLY A 26 -15.66 -6.34 7.21
CA GLY A 26 -14.56 -6.62 8.12
C GLY A 26 -13.78 -5.36 8.51
N TYR A 27 -13.65 -4.38 7.61
CA TYR A 27 -13.02 -3.11 7.93
C TYR A 27 -13.41 -1.97 6.98
N VAL A 28 -13.29 -0.73 7.48
CA VAL A 28 -13.47 0.50 6.69
C VAL A 28 -12.12 1.21 6.61
N GLN A 29 -11.61 1.36 5.39
CA GLN A 29 -10.34 1.99 5.08
C GLN A 29 -10.58 3.43 4.60
N TYR A 30 -9.87 4.38 5.19
CA TYR A 30 -9.82 5.77 4.74
C TYR A 30 -8.59 6.01 3.86
N PRO A 31 -8.63 7.01 2.96
CA PRO A 31 -7.44 7.47 2.26
C PRO A 31 -6.32 7.89 3.21
N GLN A 32 -5.08 7.55 2.85
CA GLN A 32 -3.91 8.17 3.46
C GLN A 32 -3.69 9.54 2.82
N THR A 33 -3.96 10.60 3.57
CA THR A 33 -3.66 11.97 3.14
C THR A 33 -2.58 12.59 3.99
N PHE A 34 -1.86 13.57 3.44
CA PHE A 34 -0.61 14.07 4.00
C PHE A 34 -0.63 15.59 4.07
N GLY A 35 -0.24 16.13 5.23
CA GLY A 35 -0.30 17.57 5.51
C GLY A 35 0.88 18.36 4.95
N ASN A 36 2.02 17.72 4.69
CA ASN A 36 3.25 18.35 4.23
C ASN A 36 3.49 18.24 2.71
N LEU A 37 2.45 18.06 1.90
CA LEU A 37 2.64 17.95 0.45
C LEU A 37 3.05 19.30 -0.16
N THR A 38 4.13 19.30 -0.94
CA THR A 38 4.49 20.45 -1.78
C THR A 38 3.59 20.56 -3.01
N LYS A 39 3.54 21.74 -3.63
CA LYS A 39 2.64 22.06 -4.75
C LYS A 39 2.73 21.06 -5.92
N ASN A 40 3.92 20.58 -6.21
CA ASN A 40 4.22 19.68 -7.32
C ASN A 40 4.79 18.34 -6.85
N GLU A 41 4.68 17.99 -5.56
CA GLU A 41 4.95 16.64 -5.03
C GLU A 41 6.26 16.03 -5.56
N ILE A 42 7.40 16.69 -5.28
CA ILE A 42 8.69 16.43 -5.94
C ILE A 42 9.18 14.97 -5.91
N TYR A 43 8.84 14.24 -4.85
CA TYR A 43 9.19 12.84 -4.63
C TYR A 43 8.07 11.85 -5.00
N GLY A 44 7.13 12.31 -5.83
CA GLY A 44 6.04 11.52 -6.35
C GLY A 44 4.82 11.55 -5.44
N SER A 45 3.70 11.16 -6.02
CA SER A 45 2.36 11.29 -5.48
C SER A 45 1.70 9.93 -5.32
N LEU A 46 1.00 9.73 -4.22
CA LEU A 46 0.08 8.60 -4.03
C LEU A 46 -1.36 8.95 -4.45
N ARG A 47 -1.56 10.09 -5.11
CA ARG A 47 -2.89 10.63 -5.44
C ARG A 47 -3.74 9.71 -6.29
N VAL A 48 -3.19 9.14 -7.37
CA VAL A 48 -3.94 8.22 -8.24
C VAL A 48 -4.31 6.96 -7.47
N VAL A 49 -3.36 6.39 -6.73
CA VAL A 49 -3.56 5.22 -5.87
C VAL A 49 -4.71 5.45 -4.88
N MET A 50 -4.63 6.53 -4.09
CA MET A 50 -5.59 6.80 -3.02
C MET A 50 -6.95 7.26 -3.57
N LYS A 51 -6.99 8.19 -4.53
CA LYS A 51 -8.24 8.82 -4.97
C LYS A 51 -8.99 8.04 -6.05
N LEU A 52 -8.32 7.16 -6.78
CA LEU A 52 -8.91 6.46 -7.91
C LEU A 52 -8.81 4.94 -7.77
N GLU A 53 -7.60 4.39 -7.62
CA GLU A 53 -7.41 2.94 -7.67
C GLU A 53 -8.07 2.24 -6.48
N LEU A 54 -7.76 2.64 -5.24
CA LEU A 54 -8.33 2.02 -4.05
C LEU A 54 -9.84 2.26 -3.93
N ALA A 55 -10.32 3.43 -4.35
CA ALA A 55 -11.75 3.70 -4.46
C ALA A 55 -12.43 2.80 -5.50
N GLY A 56 -11.77 2.53 -6.63
CA GLY A 56 -12.25 1.62 -7.66
C GLY A 56 -12.37 0.16 -7.20
N PHE A 57 -11.64 -0.24 -6.16
CA PHE A 57 -11.71 -1.61 -5.62
C PHE A 57 -12.99 -1.86 -4.82
N ASP A 58 -13.66 -0.81 -4.35
CA ASP A 58 -14.91 -0.89 -3.58
C ASP A 58 -16.02 -1.63 -4.33
N GLY A 59 -16.06 -1.46 -5.66
CA GLY A 59 -16.98 -2.17 -6.54
C GLY A 59 -16.74 -3.69 -6.66
N ASN A 60 -15.61 -4.21 -6.17
CA ASN A 60 -15.23 -5.63 -6.29
C ASN A 60 -14.97 -6.32 -4.94
N GLY A 61 -15.29 -5.70 -3.81
CA GLY A 61 -15.11 -6.26 -2.46
C GLY A 61 -14.28 -5.40 -1.50
N GLY A 62 -13.81 -4.24 -1.96
CA GLY A 62 -13.09 -3.25 -1.16
C GLY A 62 -11.58 -3.39 -1.24
N PRO A 63 -10.82 -2.35 -0.87
CA PRO A 63 -9.36 -2.36 -0.92
C PRO A 63 -8.72 -3.12 0.24
N CYS A 64 -7.44 -3.44 0.10
CA CYS A 64 -6.62 -3.95 1.20
C CYS A 64 -6.52 -2.95 2.38
N TYR A 65 -6.21 -3.47 3.56
CA TYR A 65 -5.76 -2.69 4.71
C TYR A 65 -4.36 -2.13 4.43
N ILE A 66 -4.21 -0.80 4.43
CA ILE A 66 -2.96 -0.09 4.09
C ILE A 66 -2.23 0.51 5.31
N GLY A 67 -2.43 -0.08 6.48
CA GLY A 67 -1.62 0.19 7.69
C GLY A 67 -2.12 1.31 8.59
N THR A 68 -2.88 2.28 8.08
CA THR A 68 -3.37 3.42 8.87
C THR A 68 -4.74 3.88 8.42
N GLY A 69 -5.44 4.66 9.25
CA GLY A 69 -6.76 5.21 8.90
C GLY A 69 -7.78 4.12 8.64
N CYS A 70 -7.76 3.03 9.40
CA CYS A 70 -8.63 1.89 9.21
C CYS A 70 -9.36 1.56 10.51
N VAL A 71 -10.67 1.28 10.42
CA VAL A 71 -11.48 0.79 11.52
C VAL A 71 -11.80 -0.66 11.26
N HIS A 72 -11.36 -1.57 12.14
CA HIS A 72 -11.59 -3.01 11.99
C HIS A 72 -12.75 -3.48 12.86
N ARG A 73 -13.55 -4.39 12.30
CA ARG A 73 -14.39 -5.30 13.07
C ARG A 73 -13.47 -6.26 13.83
N ARG A 74 -13.71 -6.42 15.13
CA ARG A 74 -12.83 -7.22 15.99
C ARG A 74 -12.79 -8.68 15.54
N GLU A 75 -13.94 -9.23 15.19
CA GLU A 75 -14.15 -10.61 14.77
C GLU A 75 -13.29 -10.95 13.54
N SER A 76 -13.24 -10.06 12.55
CA SER A 76 -12.42 -10.28 11.35
C SER A 76 -10.92 -10.30 11.68
N LEU A 77 -10.47 -9.42 12.58
CA LEU A 77 -9.08 -9.40 13.05
C LEU A 77 -8.76 -10.62 13.92
N CYS A 78 -9.72 -11.13 14.67
CA CYS A 78 -9.58 -12.31 15.53
C CYS A 78 -9.56 -13.66 14.78
N GLY A 79 -9.47 -13.66 13.45
CA GLY A 79 -9.29 -14.90 12.70
C GLY A 79 -10.57 -15.51 12.13
N MET A 80 -11.73 -14.92 12.45
CA MET A 80 -13.02 -15.54 12.14
C MET A 80 -13.29 -15.53 10.63
N LYS A 81 -13.93 -16.60 10.15
CA LYS A 81 -14.46 -16.67 8.78
C LYS A 81 -15.85 -16.06 8.74
N TYR A 82 -16.12 -15.28 7.71
CA TYR A 82 -17.45 -14.77 7.47
C TYR A 82 -18.33 -15.88 6.88
N SER A 83 -19.47 -16.15 7.51
CA SER A 83 -20.57 -16.91 6.94
C SER A 83 -21.89 -16.31 7.41
N LYS A 84 -22.96 -16.47 6.63
CA LYS A 84 -24.27 -15.88 6.97
C LYS A 84 -24.86 -16.53 8.23
N GLU A 85 -24.54 -17.79 8.48
CA GLU A 85 -25.04 -18.59 9.60
C GLU A 85 -24.36 -18.21 10.94
N LEU A 86 -23.04 -17.95 10.94
CA LEU A 86 -22.29 -17.58 12.16
C LEU A 86 -22.80 -16.28 12.80
N VAL A 87 -23.40 -15.39 12.00
CA VAL A 87 -23.91 -14.10 12.48
C VAL A 87 -25.10 -14.26 13.44
N VAL A 88 -25.87 -15.36 13.33
CA VAL A 88 -26.98 -15.66 14.26
C VAL A 88 -26.43 -16.05 15.64
N GLU A 89 -25.35 -16.84 15.69
CA GLU A 89 -24.69 -17.23 16.93
C GLU A 89 -24.05 -16.04 17.65
N TRP A 90 -23.54 -15.04 16.93
CA TRP A 90 -22.95 -13.83 17.52
C TRP A 90 -23.95 -13.00 18.33
N LYS A 91 -25.19 -12.91 17.86
CA LYS A 91 -26.25 -12.20 18.60
C LYS A 91 -26.56 -12.89 19.92
N ALA A 92 -26.50 -14.22 19.97
CA ALA A 92 -26.71 -15.00 21.19
C ALA A 92 -25.55 -14.81 22.20
N MET A 93 -24.30 -14.85 21.76
CA MET A 93 -23.12 -14.69 22.64
C MET A 93 -23.00 -13.28 23.25
N LYS A 94 -23.43 -12.24 22.52
CA LYS A 94 -23.31 -10.84 22.98
C LYS A 94 -24.24 -10.50 24.14
N TYR A 95 -25.37 -11.23 24.27
CA TYR A 95 -26.30 -11.08 25.40
C TYR A 95 -25.79 -11.71 26.70
N ASP A 96 -24.80 -12.60 26.63
CA ASP A 96 -24.31 -13.39 27.78
C ASP A 96 -23.18 -12.69 28.56
N ARG A 97 -22.54 -11.66 27.99
CA ARG A 97 -21.46 -10.90 28.65
C ARG A 97 -21.96 -9.63 29.33
N LYS A 98 -22.68 -9.80 30.44
CA LYS A 98 -22.72 -8.78 31.51
C LYS A 98 -21.91 -9.27 32.70
N ILE A 99 -20.60 -9.42 32.52
CA ILE A 99 -19.69 -9.61 33.64
C ILE A 99 -19.17 -8.23 34.04
N ILE A 100 -19.69 -7.68 35.14
CA ILE A 100 -19.12 -6.50 35.79
C ILE A 100 -17.91 -7.00 36.58
N GLU A 101 -16.77 -7.11 35.93
CA GLU A 101 -15.49 -7.44 36.56
C GLU A 101 -14.92 -6.21 37.29
N LYS A 102 -14.36 -6.42 38.48
CA LYS A 102 -13.67 -5.35 39.23
C LYS A 102 -12.42 -4.89 38.46
N ALA A 103 -12.17 -3.58 38.44
CA ALA A 103 -11.03 -2.99 37.71
C ALA A 103 -9.67 -3.62 38.06
N SER A 104 -9.45 -4.00 39.33
CA SER A 104 -8.22 -4.67 39.77
C SER A 104 -8.03 -6.07 39.17
N SER A 105 -9.13 -6.79 38.92
CA SER A 105 -9.11 -8.09 38.24
C SER A 105 -8.77 -7.92 36.75
N ILE A 106 -9.33 -6.89 36.11
CA ILE A 106 -9.04 -6.56 34.72
C ILE A 106 -7.57 -6.18 34.57
N GLU A 107 -7.02 -5.36 35.48
CA GLU A 107 -5.61 -4.98 35.46
C GLU A 107 -4.68 -6.20 35.58
N GLY A 108 -4.99 -7.13 36.49
CA GLY A 108 -4.25 -8.39 36.64
C GLY A 108 -4.25 -9.22 35.36
N ASN A 109 -5.41 -9.37 34.73
CA ASN A 109 -5.55 -10.08 33.46
C ASN A 109 -4.79 -9.38 32.32
N CYS A 110 -4.83 -8.05 32.24
CA CYS A 110 -4.10 -7.28 31.24
C CYS A 110 -2.58 -7.50 31.33
N LYS A 111 -2.02 -7.64 32.55
CA LYS A 111 -0.59 -7.94 32.72
C LYS A 111 -0.21 -9.29 32.13
N ALA A 112 -1.06 -10.30 32.29
CA ALA A 112 -0.83 -11.61 31.68
C ALA A 112 -0.93 -11.57 30.14
N LEU A 113 -1.91 -10.83 29.59
CA LEU A 113 -2.08 -10.64 28.14
C LEU A 113 -0.94 -9.84 27.50
N ALA A 114 -0.32 -8.93 28.24
CA ALA A 114 0.81 -8.12 27.78
C ALA A 114 2.19 -8.80 28.00
N SER A 115 2.22 -10.04 28.48
CA SER A 115 3.46 -10.79 28.68
C SER A 115 4.15 -11.07 27.34
N CYS A 116 5.48 -11.05 27.32
CA CYS A 116 6.27 -11.44 26.15
C CYS A 116 6.09 -12.91 25.74
N THR A 117 5.63 -13.76 26.67
CA THR A 117 5.34 -15.18 26.43
C THR A 117 3.91 -15.44 25.99
N TYR A 118 3.02 -14.42 26.01
CA TYR A 118 1.60 -14.64 25.75
C TYR A 118 1.34 -15.25 24.38
N GLU A 119 2.15 -14.88 23.39
CA GLU A 119 1.97 -15.33 22.01
C GLU A 119 2.63 -16.69 21.73
N GLU A 120 3.44 -17.21 22.65
CA GLU A 120 4.11 -18.50 22.48
C GLU A 120 3.08 -19.63 22.35
N ASN A 121 3.22 -20.43 21.29
CA ASN A 121 2.31 -21.54 20.97
C ASN A 121 0.83 -21.13 20.76
N THR A 122 0.56 -19.85 20.53
CA THR A 122 -0.79 -19.37 20.21
C THR A 122 -0.97 -19.13 18.70
N PRO A 123 -2.21 -18.98 18.21
CA PRO A 123 -2.50 -18.58 16.84
C PRO A 123 -2.21 -17.10 16.52
N TRP A 124 -1.78 -16.28 17.50
CA TRP A 124 -1.47 -14.86 17.27
C TRP A 124 -0.40 -14.67 16.21
N GLY A 125 -0.66 -13.75 15.29
CA GLY A 125 0.17 -13.45 14.12
C GLY A 125 0.21 -14.52 13.04
N LYS A 126 -0.19 -15.76 13.34
CA LYS A 126 -0.23 -16.88 12.40
C LYS A 126 -1.60 -17.04 11.77
N GLU A 127 -2.66 -16.99 12.56
CA GLU A 127 -4.05 -17.14 12.10
C GLU A 127 -4.94 -15.97 12.51
N MET A 128 -4.63 -15.28 13.61
CA MET A 128 -5.39 -14.12 14.07
C MET A 128 -4.47 -12.94 14.37
N GLY A 129 -5.06 -11.76 14.57
CA GLY A 129 -4.34 -10.53 14.74
C GLY A 129 -3.70 -10.04 13.45
N VAL A 130 -2.71 -9.16 13.60
CA VAL A 130 -1.87 -8.68 12.50
C VAL A 130 -0.88 -9.77 12.13
N LYS A 131 -0.77 -10.08 10.83
CA LYS A 131 -0.03 -11.23 10.31
C LYS A 131 1.49 -11.06 10.42
N TYR A 132 2.21 -12.09 10.88
CA TYR A 132 3.67 -12.04 11.03
C TYR A 132 4.42 -12.48 9.77
N GLY A 133 5.71 -12.14 9.71
CA GLY A 133 6.64 -12.67 8.72
C GLY A 133 6.63 -11.97 7.36
N CYS A 134 5.98 -10.81 7.26
CA CYS A 134 6.00 -9.97 6.06
C CYS A 134 6.29 -8.52 6.46
N VAL A 135 7.03 -7.78 5.62
CA VAL A 135 7.36 -6.36 5.85
C VAL A 135 6.22 -5.40 5.50
N VAL A 136 5.16 -5.93 4.87
CA VAL A 136 3.88 -5.25 4.62
C VAL A 136 2.76 -6.09 5.27
N GLU A 137 2.89 -6.27 6.57
CA GLU A 137 1.95 -7.05 7.38
C GLU A 137 0.51 -6.52 7.31
N ASP A 138 0.36 -5.23 7.04
CA ASP A 138 -0.92 -4.57 6.82
C ASP A 138 -1.65 -5.13 5.60
N ILE A 139 -1.02 -5.10 4.43
CA ILE A 139 -1.56 -5.63 3.17
C ILE A 139 -1.86 -7.12 3.34
N LEU A 140 -0.92 -7.88 3.94
CA LEU A 140 -1.11 -9.31 4.17
C LEU A 140 -2.31 -9.59 5.09
N THR A 141 -2.49 -8.80 6.14
CA THR A 141 -3.62 -8.92 7.07
C THR A 141 -4.92 -8.62 6.34
N GLY A 142 -4.97 -7.56 5.52
CA GLY A 142 -6.13 -7.22 4.70
C GLY A 142 -6.54 -8.35 3.75
N ILE A 143 -5.57 -8.92 3.01
CA ILE A 143 -5.78 -10.06 2.12
C ILE A 143 -6.29 -11.28 2.91
N CYS A 144 -5.68 -11.61 4.04
CA CYS A 144 -6.11 -12.72 4.87
C CYS A 144 -7.54 -12.57 5.41
N ILE A 145 -7.93 -11.35 5.79
CA ILE A 145 -9.30 -11.04 6.23
C ILE A 145 -10.28 -11.26 5.06
N GLN A 146 -9.99 -10.72 3.88
CA GLN A 146 -10.91 -10.86 2.75
C GLN A 146 -10.96 -12.28 2.17
N SER A 147 -9.85 -13.02 2.20
CA SER A 147 -9.81 -14.45 1.84
C SER A 147 -10.66 -15.32 2.77
N ARG A 148 -11.09 -14.79 3.92
CA ARG A 148 -12.03 -15.42 4.85
C ARG A 148 -13.50 -15.04 4.59
N GLY A 149 -13.78 -14.35 3.48
CA GLY A 149 -15.13 -13.97 3.06
C GLY A 149 -15.58 -12.60 3.55
N TRP A 150 -14.74 -11.86 4.27
CA TRP A 150 -15.05 -10.49 4.67
C TRP A 150 -14.89 -9.53 3.49
N ARG A 151 -15.70 -8.48 3.47
CA ARG A 151 -15.52 -7.33 2.58
C ARG A 151 -14.87 -6.18 3.32
N SER A 152 -14.30 -5.24 2.58
CA SER A 152 -13.90 -3.95 3.10
C SER A 152 -14.61 -2.82 2.37
N VAL A 153 -14.54 -1.62 2.94
CA VAL A 153 -15.09 -0.41 2.34
C VAL A 153 -14.00 0.64 2.24
N TYR A 154 -13.97 1.37 1.12
CA TYR A 154 -13.16 2.58 0.99
C TYR A 154 -13.98 3.85 1.19
N LEU A 155 -13.79 4.55 2.30
CA LEU A 155 -14.55 5.76 2.63
C LEU A 155 -13.73 7.02 2.36
N THR A 156 -14.16 7.84 1.40
CA THR A 156 -13.60 9.17 1.13
C THR A 156 -14.54 10.27 1.66
N PRO A 157 -14.33 10.76 2.89
CA PRO A 157 -15.14 11.84 3.46
C PRO A 157 -14.84 13.20 2.79
N GLN A 158 -15.77 14.15 2.91
CA GLN A 158 -15.56 15.53 2.40
C GLN A 158 -14.36 16.23 3.07
N ARG A 159 -14.18 16.00 4.37
CA ARG A 159 -13.00 16.45 5.12
C ARG A 159 -12.11 15.23 5.37
N GLU A 160 -10.85 15.35 5.01
CA GLU A 160 -9.86 14.29 5.21
C GLU A 160 -9.83 13.82 6.68
N ALA A 161 -10.13 12.55 6.91
CA ALA A 161 -10.30 12.00 8.26
C ALA A 161 -8.98 11.89 9.02
N PHE A 162 -7.88 11.55 8.33
CA PHE A 162 -6.59 11.30 8.95
C PHE A 162 -5.47 11.97 8.15
N LEU A 163 -4.58 12.69 8.82
CA LEU A 163 -3.45 13.37 8.19
C LEU A 163 -2.11 12.76 8.64
N GLY A 164 -1.27 12.45 7.67
CA GLY A 164 0.09 11.95 7.84
C GLY A 164 1.15 12.92 7.34
N MET A 165 2.38 12.41 7.29
CA MET A 165 3.54 13.09 6.70
C MET A 165 4.18 12.15 5.68
N VAL A 166 4.51 12.69 4.51
CA VAL A 166 5.36 12.00 3.52
C VAL A 166 6.84 12.21 3.83
N PRO A 167 7.72 11.31 3.38
CA PRO A 167 9.16 11.56 3.42
C PRO A 167 9.54 12.83 2.66
N THR A 168 10.51 13.57 3.18
CA THR A 168 10.98 14.85 2.61
C THR A 168 12.31 14.70 1.86
N THR A 169 12.81 13.48 1.69
CA THR A 169 14.04 13.17 0.94
C THR A 169 13.80 12.10 -0.13
N LEU A 170 14.62 12.14 -1.18
CA LEU A 170 14.61 11.10 -2.22
C LEU A 170 14.95 9.73 -1.64
N LEU A 171 15.98 9.66 -0.79
CA LEU A 171 16.47 8.40 -0.22
C LEU A 171 15.39 7.73 0.64
N ASP A 172 14.75 8.46 1.55
CA ASP A 172 13.70 7.90 2.40
C ASP A 172 12.51 7.42 1.57
N THR A 173 12.15 8.15 0.52
CA THR A 173 11.11 7.75 -0.43
C THR A 173 11.47 6.45 -1.14
N LEU A 174 12.70 6.30 -1.62
CA LEU A 174 13.15 5.09 -2.32
C LEU A 174 13.28 3.89 -1.37
N VAL A 175 13.76 4.09 -0.14
CA VAL A 175 13.82 3.04 0.90
C VAL A 175 12.42 2.59 1.28
N GLN A 176 11.47 3.52 1.42
CA GLN A 176 10.06 3.19 1.68
C GLN A 176 9.48 2.32 0.55
N HIS A 177 9.63 2.75 -0.70
CA HIS A 177 9.13 1.99 -1.85
C HIS A 177 9.83 0.64 -2.04
N LYS A 178 11.10 0.51 -1.66
CA LYS A 178 11.81 -0.78 -1.66
C LYS A 178 11.10 -1.74 -0.70
N ARG A 179 10.85 -1.33 0.55
CA ARG A 179 10.18 -2.16 1.56
C ARG A 179 8.80 -2.63 1.10
N TRP A 180 8.02 -1.72 0.54
CA TRP A 180 6.69 -2.04 0.01
C TRP A 180 6.77 -3.08 -1.11
N ALA A 181 7.54 -2.79 -2.17
CA ALA A 181 7.67 -3.69 -3.30
C ALA A 181 8.26 -5.07 -2.91
N GLU A 182 9.15 -5.09 -1.93
CA GLU A 182 9.75 -6.31 -1.41
C GLU A 182 8.70 -7.19 -0.70
N GLY A 183 7.91 -6.61 0.21
CA GLY A 183 6.86 -7.32 0.92
C GLY A 183 5.70 -7.74 0.03
N ASP A 184 5.28 -6.86 -0.87
CA ASP A 184 4.25 -7.12 -1.87
C ASP A 184 4.60 -8.35 -2.71
N PHE A 185 5.85 -8.45 -3.17
CA PHE A 185 6.29 -9.60 -3.94
C PHE A 185 6.44 -10.87 -3.09
N GLN A 186 6.79 -10.77 -1.81
CA GLN A 186 6.77 -11.91 -0.88
C GLN A 186 5.36 -12.47 -0.72
N ILE A 187 4.35 -11.61 -0.60
CA ILE A 187 2.95 -12.04 -0.55
C ILE A 187 2.60 -12.80 -1.83
N PHE A 188 2.94 -12.27 -3.00
CA PHE A 188 2.69 -12.91 -4.29
C PHE A 188 3.27 -14.32 -4.39
N GLN A 189 4.51 -14.50 -3.90
CA GLN A 189 5.22 -15.78 -3.93
C GLN A 189 4.78 -16.75 -2.82
N SER A 190 4.08 -16.25 -1.80
CA SER A 190 3.66 -17.05 -0.66
C SER A 190 2.38 -17.85 -0.94
N LYS A 191 2.09 -18.83 -0.06
CA LYS A 191 0.80 -19.54 -0.03
C LYS A 191 -0.39 -18.61 0.28
N LEU A 192 -0.13 -17.41 0.80
CA LEU A 192 -1.15 -16.42 1.17
C LEU A 192 -1.49 -15.47 0.00
N CYS A 193 -0.93 -15.69 -1.19
CA CYS A 193 -1.28 -14.98 -2.41
C CYS A 193 -2.80 -15.01 -2.68
N PRO A 194 -3.42 -13.90 -3.12
CA PRO A 194 -4.85 -13.85 -3.43
C PRO A 194 -5.34 -14.96 -4.38
N PHE A 195 -4.53 -15.35 -5.36
CA PHE A 195 -4.88 -16.42 -6.31
C PHE A 195 -4.88 -17.83 -5.73
N VAL A 196 -4.22 -18.03 -4.58
CA VAL A 196 -4.11 -19.35 -3.92
C VAL A 196 -5.02 -19.38 -2.70
N TYR A 197 -4.82 -18.45 -1.77
CA TYR A 197 -5.56 -18.40 -0.51
C TYR A 197 -6.94 -17.75 -0.66
N GLY A 198 -7.05 -16.73 -1.51
CA GLY A 198 -8.29 -15.98 -1.73
C GLY A 198 -9.23 -16.62 -2.74
N CYS A 199 -8.79 -17.62 -3.51
CA CYS A 199 -9.50 -18.16 -4.68
C CYS A 199 -10.97 -18.53 -4.42
N GLN A 200 -11.28 -19.02 -3.22
CA GLN A 200 -12.64 -19.48 -2.87
C GLN A 200 -13.60 -18.34 -2.49
N ASN A 201 -13.11 -17.31 -1.80
CA ASN A 201 -13.97 -16.30 -1.15
C ASN A 201 -13.79 -14.88 -1.70
N MET A 202 -12.73 -14.64 -2.46
CA MET A 202 -12.41 -13.35 -3.05
C MET A 202 -12.80 -13.35 -4.53
N PRO A 203 -13.53 -12.34 -5.03
CA PRO A 203 -13.84 -12.24 -6.45
C PRO A 203 -12.57 -12.19 -7.31
N LEU A 204 -12.57 -12.89 -8.45
CA LEU A 204 -11.41 -12.94 -9.34
C LEU A 204 -10.94 -11.54 -9.78
N LYS A 205 -11.88 -10.62 -10.02
CA LYS A 205 -11.58 -9.22 -10.34
C LYS A 205 -10.74 -8.55 -9.24
N LEU A 206 -11.09 -8.76 -7.97
CA LEU A 206 -10.36 -8.20 -6.84
C LEU A 206 -8.97 -8.83 -6.68
N GLN A 207 -8.86 -10.14 -6.91
CA GLN A 207 -7.55 -10.81 -6.92
C GLN A 207 -6.61 -10.17 -7.95
N PHE A 208 -7.09 -9.92 -9.17
CA PHE A 208 -6.32 -9.20 -10.20
C PHE A 208 -5.99 -7.76 -9.81
N SER A 209 -6.94 -7.04 -9.21
CA SER A 209 -6.70 -5.67 -8.72
C SER A 209 -5.54 -5.60 -7.73
N TYR A 210 -5.42 -6.54 -6.80
CA TYR A 210 -4.30 -6.58 -5.86
C TYR A 210 -2.96 -6.89 -6.51
N CYS A 211 -2.97 -7.67 -7.60
CA CYS A 211 -1.74 -8.04 -8.28
C CYS A 211 -1.01 -6.86 -8.93
N ILE A 212 -1.70 -5.74 -9.16
CA ILE A 212 -1.08 -4.49 -9.63
C ILE A 212 0.03 -4.06 -8.67
N TYR A 213 -0.18 -4.19 -7.36
CA TYR A 213 0.78 -3.84 -6.32
C TYR A 213 1.73 -5.00 -5.99
N LEU A 214 1.20 -6.22 -5.88
CA LEU A 214 2.00 -7.43 -5.60
C LEU A 214 3.12 -7.68 -6.63
N LEU A 215 2.97 -7.15 -7.84
CA LEU A 215 3.95 -7.25 -8.94
C LEU A 215 4.76 -5.97 -9.19
N TRP A 216 4.81 -5.03 -8.24
CA TRP A 216 5.67 -3.85 -8.35
C TRP A 216 7.14 -4.21 -8.54
N ALA A 217 7.70 -5.11 -7.72
CA ALA A 217 9.11 -5.49 -7.81
C ALA A 217 9.45 -6.14 -9.18
N PRO A 218 8.78 -7.20 -9.66
CA PRO A 218 9.09 -7.83 -10.95
C PRO A 218 8.99 -6.90 -12.17
N ASN A 219 8.17 -5.85 -12.10
CA ASN A 219 8.04 -4.88 -13.19
C ASN A 219 9.37 -4.13 -13.48
N CYS A 220 10.34 -4.15 -12.55
CA CYS A 220 11.67 -3.61 -12.79
C CYS A 220 12.35 -4.23 -14.02
N PHE A 221 12.19 -5.54 -14.27
CA PHE A 221 12.89 -6.23 -15.36
C PHE A 221 12.42 -5.76 -16.73
N ALA A 222 11.10 -5.61 -16.92
CA ALA A 222 10.54 -5.03 -18.13
C ALA A 222 11.06 -3.60 -18.32
N THR A 223 11.09 -2.83 -17.24
CA THR A 223 11.57 -1.44 -17.28
C THR A 223 13.04 -1.36 -17.66
N LEU A 224 13.91 -2.18 -17.05
CA LEU A 224 15.33 -2.24 -17.35
C LEU A 224 15.58 -2.69 -18.80
N TYR A 225 14.78 -3.62 -19.32
CA TYR A 225 14.84 -3.99 -20.74
C TYR A 225 14.62 -2.77 -21.64
N TYR A 226 13.56 -1.99 -21.38
CA TYR A 226 13.26 -0.77 -22.15
C TYR A 226 14.27 0.36 -21.95
N VAL A 227 15.07 0.35 -20.87
CA VAL A 227 16.16 1.32 -20.67
C VAL A 227 17.42 0.88 -21.41
N PHE A 228 17.83 -0.38 -21.25
CA PHE A 228 19.11 -0.86 -21.78
C PHE A 228 19.06 -1.22 -23.26
N VAL A 229 18.04 -1.94 -23.72
CA VAL A 229 18.01 -2.46 -25.10
C VAL A 229 17.91 -1.33 -26.12
N PRO A 230 16.99 -0.35 -25.99
CA PRO A 230 16.96 0.79 -26.90
C PRO A 230 18.24 1.61 -26.91
N SER A 231 18.84 1.84 -25.75
CA SER A 231 20.12 2.58 -25.62
C SER A 231 21.27 1.85 -26.34
N PHE A 232 21.36 0.54 -26.16
CA PHE A 232 22.39 -0.27 -26.82
C PHE A 232 22.19 -0.35 -28.34
N CYS A 233 20.95 -0.56 -28.79
CA CYS A 233 20.62 -0.57 -30.21
C CYS A 233 20.91 0.78 -30.87
N MET A 234 20.63 1.90 -30.19
CA MET A 234 20.99 3.24 -30.66
C MET A 234 22.51 3.39 -30.83
N LEU A 235 23.31 2.93 -29.87
CA LEU A 235 24.77 2.94 -29.96
C LEU A 235 25.32 2.06 -31.10
N LYS A 236 24.62 0.98 -31.44
CA LYS A 236 25.00 0.06 -32.53
C LYS A 236 24.38 0.40 -33.88
N GLY A 237 23.56 1.46 -33.97
CA GLY A 237 22.84 1.80 -35.19
C GLY A 237 21.79 0.77 -35.61
N ILE A 238 21.32 -0.07 -34.68
CA ILE A 238 20.29 -1.08 -34.93
C ILE A 238 18.91 -0.43 -34.77
N SER A 239 18.10 -0.46 -35.82
CA SER A 239 16.72 0.07 -35.79
C SER A 239 15.79 -0.92 -35.09
N LEU A 240 15.28 -0.55 -33.92
CA LEU A 240 14.27 -1.35 -33.18
C LEU A 240 12.84 -1.07 -33.61
N PHE A 241 12.56 0.16 -34.03
CA PHE A 241 11.22 0.62 -34.39
C PHE A 241 11.12 0.90 -35.89
N PRO A 242 9.92 0.78 -36.48
CA PRO A 242 9.69 1.22 -37.85
C PRO A 242 9.94 2.73 -37.98
N LYS A 243 10.29 3.17 -39.19
CA LYS A 243 10.39 4.60 -39.50
C LYS A 243 9.04 5.29 -39.24
N ILE A 244 9.07 6.50 -38.70
CA ILE A 244 7.86 7.31 -38.46
C ILE A 244 7.11 7.60 -39.78
N SER A 245 7.82 7.66 -40.90
CA SER A 245 7.22 7.80 -42.24
C SER A 245 6.50 6.55 -42.74
N SER A 246 6.69 5.39 -42.09
CA SER A 246 5.97 4.16 -42.39
C SER A 246 4.62 4.14 -41.71
N SER A 247 3.60 3.56 -42.35
CA SER A 247 2.30 3.31 -41.74
C SER A 247 2.40 2.51 -40.43
N TRP A 248 3.43 1.67 -40.31
CA TRP A 248 3.72 0.87 -39.12
C TRP A 248 4.22 1.68 -37.91
N GLY A 249 4.66 2.94 -38.09
CA GLY A 249 5.03 3.82 -36.97
C GLY A 249 3.83 4.38 -36.21
N MET A 250 2.67 4.48 -36.86
CA MET A 250 1.48 5.12 -36.31
C MET A 250 0.92 4.42 -35.06
N PRO A 251 0.81 3.08 -34.99
CA PRO A 251 0.34 2.40 -33.78
C PRO A 251 1.21 2.68 -32.56
N TYR A 252 2.53 2.75 -32.71
CA TYR A 252 3.45 3.05 -31.60
C TYR A 252 3.27 4.47 -31.10
N LEU A 253 3.20 5.44 -32.02
CA LEU A 253 2.95 6.84 -31.69
C LEU A 253 1.60 6.99 -30.99
N TYR A 254 0.56 6.34 -31.51
CA TYR A 254 -0.78 6.34 -30.92
C TYR A 254 -0.77 5.85 -29.47
N VAL A 255 -0.18 4.67 -29.20
CA VAL A 255 -0.14 4.11 -27.84
C VAL A 255 0.64 5.03 -26.88
N ILE A 256 1.78 5.57 -27.31
CA ILE A 256 2.57 6.50 -26.48
C ILE A 256 1.76 7.76 -26.16
N VAL A 257 1.17 8.39 -27.17
CA VAL A 257 0.42 9.64 -26.99
C VAL A 257 -0.80 9.41 -26.11
N VAL A 258 -1.63 8.39 -26.42
CA VAL A 258 -2.84 8.10 -25.65
C VAL A 258 -2.49 7.78 -24.19
N HIS A 259 -1.48 6.94 -23.95
CA HIS A 259 -1.08 6.61 -22.58
C HIS A 259 -0.60 7.84 -21.80
N ARG A 260 0.22 8.70 -22.40
CA ARG A 260 0.75 9.90 -21.74
C ARG A 260 -0.33 10.96 -21.51
N VAL A 261 -1.20 11.18 -22.49
CA VAL A 261 -2.33 12.10 -22.36
C VAL A 261 -3.31 11.61 -21.31
N HIS A 262 -3.69 10.33 -21.33
CA HIS A 262 -4.58 9.76 -20.33
C HIS A 262 -4.01 9.89 -18.92
N SER A 263 -2.75 9.49 -18.71
CA SER A 263 -2.09 9.61 -17.40
C SER A 263 -2.00 11.06 -16.92
N LEU A 264 -1.73 12.02 -17.82
CA LEU A 264 -1.69 13.44 -17.47
C LEU A 264 -3.08 13.97 -17.10
N VAL A 265 -4.09 13.67 -17.92
CA VAL A 265 -5.47 14.10 -17.69
C VAL A 265 -5.99 13.54 -16.37
N GLU A 266 -5.77 12.26 -16.11
CA GLU A 266 -6.13 11.61 -14.85
C GLU A 266 -5.46 12.28 -13.64
N PHE A 267 -4.14 12.53 -13.72
CA PHE A 267 -3.40 13.16 -12.63
C PHE A 267 -3.90 14.58 -12.33
N VAL A 268 -4.17 15.37 -13.37
CA VAL A 268 -4.68 16.74 -13.25
C VAL A 268 -6.13 16.76 -12.76
N TRP A 269 -6.96 15.83 -13.24
CA TRP A 269 -8.35 15.67 -12.79
C TRP A 269 -8.43 15.44 -11.29
N LEU A 270 -7.48 14.69 -10.73
CA LEU A 270 -7.41 14.42 -9.29
C LEU A 270 -6.79 15.58 -8.47
N GLY A 271 -6.58 16.74 -9.10
CA GLY A 271 -6.08 17.97 -8.48
C GLY A 271 -4.56 18.07 -8.42
N GLY A 272 -3.84 17.30 -9.25
CA GLY A 272 -2.40 17.45 -9.44
C GLY A 272 -2.05 18.56 -10.43
N THR A 273 -0.79 19.00 -10.44
CA THR A 273 -0.28 19.96 -11.43
C THR A 273 0.43 19.23 -12.58
N VAL A 274 0.58 19.88 -13.74
CA VAL A 274 1.38 19.33 -14.87
C VAL A 274 2.83 19.06 -14.44
N ARG A 275 3.42 19.98 -13.64
CA ARG A 275 4.77 19.79 -13.10
C ARG A 275 4.82 18.63 -12.09
N GLY A 276 3.77 18.44 -11.30
CA GLY A 276 3.63 17.29 -10.42
C GLY A 276 3.54 15.98 -11.18
N TRP A 277 2.82 15.95 -12.30
CA TRP A 277 2.79 14.78 -13.17
C TRP A 277 4.17 14.45 -13.74
N LEU A 278 4.94 15.45 -14.17
CA LEU A 278 6.33 15.24 -14.62
C LEU A 278 7.22 14.67 -13.50
N ASN A 279 7.06 15.18 -12.27
CA ASN A 279 7.75 14.64 -11.10
C ASN A 279 7.34 13.18 -10.82
N GLU A 280 6.06 12.85 -10.98
CA GLU A 280 5.56 11.48 -10.84
C GLU A 280 6.16 10.56 -11.91
N GLN A 281 6.24 10.98 -13.17
CA GLN A 281 6.90 10.19 -14.22
C GLN A 281 8.39 9.95 -13.93
N ARG A 282 9.09 10.95 -13.39
CA ARG A 282 10.50 10.81 -12.97
C ARG A 282 10.62 9.83 -11.81
N MET A 283 9.77 9.96 -10.79
CA MET A 283 9.82 9.09 -9.61
C MET A 283 9.39 7.66 -9.93
N TRP A 284 8.43 7.48 -10.82
CA TRP A 284 8.08 6.18 -11.39
C TRP A 284 9.30 5.48 -12.00
N MET A 285 10.13 6.23 -12.74
CA MET A 285 11.36 5.71 -13.32
C MET A 285 12.37 5.33 -12.23
N PHE A 286 12.65 6.23 -11.29
CA PHE A 286 13.59 5.99 -10.18
C PHE A 286 13.20 4.78 -9.33
N LYS A 287 11.93 4.67 -8.93
CA LYS A 287 11.43 3.53 -8.13
C LYS A 287 11.68 2.20 -8.85
N ARG A 288 11.42 2.15 -10.16
CA ARG A 288 11.53 0.91 -10.95
C ARG A 288 12.97 0.47 -11.24
N THR A 289 13.89 1.40 -11.49
CA THR A 289 15.30 1.06 -11.73
C THR A 289 16.12 0.88 -10.46
N THR A 290 15.64 1.35 -9.32
CA THR A 290 16.35 1.24 -8.03
C THR A 290 15.57 0.39 -7.03
N SER A 291 14.60 0.96 -6.31
CA SER A 291 13.84 0.31 -5.24
C SER A 291 13.28 -1.06 -5.63
N TYR A 292 12.58 -1.13 -6.76
CA TYR A 292 11.91 -2.36 -7.22
C TYR A 292 12.93 -3.38 -7.73
N PHE A 293 14.00 -2.92 -8.37
CA PHE A 293 15.10 -3.79 -8.78
C PHE A 293 15.78 -4.44 -7.58
N PHE A 294 16.18 -3.64 -6.57
CA PHE A 294 16.78 -4.18 -5.35
C PHE A 294 15.82 -5.09 -4.58
N ALA A 295 14.53 -4.73 -4.50
CA ALA A 295 13.51 -5.59 -3.91
C ALA A 295 13.35 -6.93 -4.66
N ALA A 296 13.42 -6.93 -5.99
CA ALA A 296 13.34 -8.15 -6.79
C ALA A 296 14.58 -9.04 -6.58
N ILE A 297 15.78 -8.45 -6.59
CA ILE A 297 17.03 -9.17 -6.33
C ILE A 297 17.04 -9.76 -4.91
N ASP A 298 16.69 -8.98 -3.89
CA ASP A 298 16.64 -9.45 -2.51
C ASP A 298 15.67 -10.62 -2.35
N ASN A 299 14.50 -10.57 -3.00
CA ASN A 299 13.56 -11.69 -2.99
C ASN A 299 14.07 -12.93 -3.73
N ILE A 300 14.75 -12.78 -4.88
CA ILE A 300 15.38 -13.90 -5.58
C ILE A 300 16.47 -14.53 -4.70
N LEU A 301 17.32 -13.72 -4.05
CA LEU A 301 18.36 -14.21 -3.15
C LEU A 301 17.78 -14.96 -1.94
N LYS A 302 16.65 -14.49 -1.39
CA LYS A 302 15.92 -15.19 -0.33
C LYS A 302 15.39 -16.55 -0.79
N LEU A 303 14.79 -16.61 -1.99
CA LEU A 303 14.32 -17.87 -2.56
C LEU A 303 15.47 -18.86 -2.77
N CYS A 304 16.66 -18.37 -3.11
CA CYS A 304 17.87 -19.18 -3.22
C CYS A 304 18.55 -19.49 -1.87
N GLY A 305 18.03 -18.99 -0.74
CA GLY A 305 18.55 -19.27 0.60
C GLY A 305 19.75 -18.43 1.05
N PHE A 306 20.10 -17.35 0.32
CA PHE A 306 21.30 -16.56 0.57
C PHE A 306 21.12 -15.39 1.55
N SER A 307 19.89 -14.96 1.87
CA SER A 307 19.66 -13.78 2.73
C SER A 307 18.44 -13.92 3.66
N LYS A 308 18.45 -13.13 4.74
CA LYS A 308 17.29 -12.90 5.63
C LYS A 308 16.79 -11.47 5.46
N SER A 309 15.49 -11.25 5.66
CA SER A 309 14.87 -9.92 5.57
C SER A 309 15.37 -9.00 6.68
N ALA A 310 15.78 -7.78 6.34
CA ALA A 310 16.07 -6.72 7.30
C ALA A 310 15.07 -5.57 7.12
N PHE A 311 14.41 -5.16 8.21
CA PHE A 311 13.48 -4.04 8.20
C PHE A 311 14.25 -2.74 8.47
N ILE A 312 14.30 -1.84 7.49
CA ILE A 312 14.95 -0.53 7.62
C ILE A 312 13.89 0.52 7.93
N ILE A 313 14.01 1.21 9.06
CA ILE A 313 13.09 2.28 9.45
C ILE A 313 13.37 3.51 8.59
N THR A 314 12.33 4.05 7.96
CA THR A 314 12.41 5.31 7.20
C THR A 314 12.13 6.49 8.12
N GLY A 315 13.04 7.48 8.15
CA GLY A 315 12.83 8.72 8.88
C GLY A 315 11.70 9.55 8.26
N LYS A 316 10.88 10.16 9.09
CA LYS A 316 9.86 11.15 8.67
C LYS A 316 10.07 12.52 9.32
N VAL A 317 11.15 12.65 10.10
CA VAL A 317 11.59 13.89 10.73
C VAL A 317 12.85 14.31 9.98
N ALA A 318 12.87 15.55 9.54
CA ALA A 318 13.98 16.10 8.78
C ALA A 318 14.43 17.41 9.42
N ASP A 319 15.74 17.67 9.37
CA ASP A 319 16.34 18.91 9.84
C ASP A 319 15.77 20.11 9.09
N ASP A 320 15.81 21.30 9.70
CA ASP A 320 15.22 22.53 9.13
C ASP A 320 15.76 22.85 7.72
N ASP A 321 17.05 22.61 7.46
CA ASP A 321 17.66 22.78 6.15
C ASP A 321 17.08 21.82 5.10
N VAL A 322 16.76 20.59 5.49
CA VAL A 322 16.17 19.57 4.61
C VAL A 322 14.72 19.93 4.32
N ASN A 323 13.97 20.36 5.34
CA ASN A 323 12.58 20.83 5.17
C ASN A 323 12.51 22.04 4.24
N ARG A 324 13.41 23.04 4.41
CA ARG A 324 13.46 24.20 3.53
C ARG A 324 13.74 23.82 2.07
N ARG A 325 14.66 22.88 1.81
CA ARG A 325 14.92 22.38 0.45
C ARG A 325 13.71 21.65 -0.12
N TYR A 326 13.04 20.85 0.71
CA TYR A 326 11.84 20.14 0.32
C TYR A 326 10.69 21.10 -0.06
N GLU A 327 10.44 22.14 0.75
CA GLU A 327 9.47 23.20 0.48
C GLU A 327 9.79 23.97 -0.81
N GLN A 328 11.08 24.18 -1.10
CA GLN A 328 11.56 24.78 -2.35
C GLN A 328 11.50 23.84 -3.55
N GLU A 329 11.10 22.58 -3.36
CA GLU A 329 11.10 21.53 -4.39
C GLU A 329 12.48 21.41 -5.07
N SER A 330 13.52 21.36 -4.25
CA SER A 330 14.88 21.02 -4.67
C SER A 330 15.18 19.56 -4.37
N MET A 331 15.46 18.77 -5.41
CA MET A 331 15.80 17.34 -5.27
C MET A 331 17.28 17.15 -4.98
N GLU A 332 17.59 16.29 -4.01
CA GLU A 332 18.95 15.89 -3.68
C GLU A 332 19.35 14.64 -4.48
N LEU A 333 20.42 14.72 -5.26
CA LEU A 333 21.00 13.61 -6.02
C LEU A 333 22.40 13.30 -5.48
N GLY A 334 22.48 12.69 -4.30
CA GLY A 334 23.75 12.27 -3.70
C GLY A 334 24.58 13.39 -3.06
N LEU A 335 25.49 12.94 -2.19
CA LEU A 335 26.20 13.68 -1.13
C LEU A 335 26.68 15.10 -1.48
N HIS A 336 25.97 16.12 -0.98
CA HIS A 336 26.69 17.21 -0.34
C HIS A 336 27.16 16.71 1.04
N HIS A 337 28.27 15.97 1.04
CA HIS A 337 29.13 15.99 2.22
C HIS A 337 29.41 17.46 2.50
N ARG A 338 29.06 17.92 3.70
CA ARG A 338 29.53 19.19 4.26
C ARG A 338 31.06 19.15 4.27
N CYS A 339 31.69 19.56 3.18
CA CYS A 339 33.04 20.08 3.22
C CYS A 339 32.91 21.53 3.65
N SER A 340 32.67 21.75 4.95
CA SER A 340 32.72 23.08 5.54
C SER A 340 33.49 23.01 6.86
N ARG A 341 34.81 23.19 6.69
CA ARG A 341 35.72 23.99 7.52
C ARG A 341 36.15 23.43 8.89
N LEU A 342 37.43 23.00 8.91
CA LEU A 342 38.41 23.38 9.94
C LEU A 342 38.34 24.89 10.24
#